data_AF-A0AAU0H9B4-F1
#
_entry.id   AF-A0AAU0H9B4-F1
#
_cell.length_a   1.000
_cell.length_b   1.000
_cell.length_c   1.000
_cell.angle_alpha   90.00
_cell.angle_beta   90.00
_cell.angle_gamma   90.00
#
_symmetry.space_group_name_H-M   'P 1'
#
loop_
_entity.id
_entity.type
_entity.pdbx_description
1 polymer ?
#
loop_
_entity_poly.entity_id
_entity_poly.type
_entity_poly.pdbx_seq_one_letter_code
_entity_poly.pdbx_strand_id
1 'polypeptide(L)'
;MNGVSKIEDIVFDMITNNTLPQFTKAYVRFFERVSIDNIEFIGSVHRYQKDLERLGKDMGVPLSESHKNIRNVSQNVPNYETLKRYLRDEYDIVERYI
;
A
#
# COMPACT_ATOMS: atom_id res chain seq x y z
N MET A 1 -34.28 -5.62 1.11
CA MET A 1 -32.94 -5.01 1.01
C MET A 1 -32.16 -5.46 2.23
N ASN A 2 -31.33 -6.49 2.10
CA ASN A 2 -30.54 -6.99 3.22
C ASN A 2 -29.37 -6.04 3.42
N GLY A 3 -29.47 -5.22 4.47
CA GLY A 3 -28.45 -4.26 4.84
C GLY A 3 -27.10 -4.94 5.03
N VAL A 4 -26.05 -4.27 4.59
CA VAL A 4 -24.68 -4.75 4.79
C VAL A 4 -24.44 -4.85 6.29
N SER A 5 -24.36 -6.08 6.82
CA SER A 5 -24.43 -6.31 8.26
C SER A 5 -23.08 -6.15 8.96
N LYS A 6 -21.96 -6.16 8.20
CA LYS A 6 -20.59 -6.09 8.72
C LYS A 6 -19.68 -5.29 7.80
N ILE A 7 -18.73 -4.57 8.40
CA ILE A 7 -17.68 -3.81 7.68
C ILE A 7 -16.88 -4.73 6.74
N GLU A 8 -16.65 -5.97 7.15
CA GLU A 8 -15.96 -6.99 6.36
C GLU A 8 -16.63 -7.26 5.01
N ASP A 9 -17.96 -7.28 4.97
CA ASP A 9 -18.73 -7.49 3.74
C ASP A 9 -18.58 -6.29 2.79
N ILE A 10 -18.53 -5.06 3.34
CA ILE A 10 -18.29 -3.84 2.55
C ILE A 10 -16.89 -3.90 1.93
N VAL A 11 -15.87 -4.24 2.72
CA VAL A 11 -14.49 -4.30 2.24
C VAL A 11 -14.31 -5.42 1.21
N PHE A 12 -14.95 -6.58 1.43
CA PHE A 12 -14.92 -7.68 0.48
C PHE A 12 -15.58 -7.29 -0.85
N ASP A 13 -16.76 -6.67 -0.82
CA ASP A 13 -17.43 -6.16 -2.02
C ASP A 13 -16.59 -5.10 -2.73
N MET A 14 -16.02 -4.16 -1.97
CA MET A 14 -15.16 -3.10 -2.49
C MET A 14 -13.97 -3.64 -3.28
N ILE A 15 -13.32 -4.70 -2.78
CA ILE A 15 -12.16 -5.33 -3.42
C ILE A 15 -12.58 -6.22 -4.59
N THR A 16 -13.60 -7.06 -4.40
CA THR A 16 -13.98 -8.08 -5.40
C THR A 16 -14.73 -7.49 -6.59
N ASN A 17 -15.60 -6.52 -6.35
CA ASN A 17 -16.39 -5.83 -7.37
C ASN A 17 -15.80 -4.48 -7.78
N ASN A 18 -14.67 -4.08 -7.19
CA ASN A 18 -13.96 -2.83 -7.50
C ASN A 18 -14.87 -1.59 -7.45
N THR A 19 -15.77 -1.53 -6.46
CA THR A 19 -16.78 -0.45 -6.37
C THR A 19 -16.20 0.90 -5.97
N LEU A 20 -15.02 0.91 -5.33
CA LEU A 20 -14.27 2.13 -4.98
C LEU A 20 -12.78 1.99 -5.37
N PRO A 21 -12.45 2.08 -6.68
CA PRO A 21 -11.10 1.82 -7.20
C PRO A 21 -10.04 2.78 -6.65
N GLN A 22 -10.43 3.94 -6.13
CA GLN A 22 -9.52 4.86 -5.45
C GLN A 22 -8.89 4.29 -4.17
N PHE A 23 -9.51 3.28 -3.55
CA PHE A 23 -9.00 2.64 -2.33
C PHE A 23 -8.38 1.26 -2.60
N THR A 24 -8.74 0.60 -3.70
CA THR A 24 -8.29 -0.77 -4.01
C THR A 24 -7.27 -0.84 -5.15
N LYS A 25 -7.19 0.20 -5.99
CA LYS A 25 -6.29 0.30 -7.13
C LYS A 25 -5.44 1.57 -7.07
N ALA A 26 -4.92 1.90 -5.89
CA ALA A 26 -4.28 3.19 -5.64
C ALA A 26 -2.96 3.33 -6.41
N TYR A 27 -2.10 2.31 -6.35
CA TYR A 27 -0.79 2.32 -7.01
C TYR A 27 -0.94 2.21 -8.52
N VAL A 28 -1.74 1.27 -9.03
CA VAL A 28 -1.97 1.12 -10.47
C VAL A 28 -2.45 2.44 -11.06
N ARG A 29 -3.47 3.07 -10.45
CA ARG A 29 -4.01 4.36 -10.95
C ARG A 29 -3.02 5.51 -10.86
N PHE A 30 -2.14 5.52 -9.86
CA PHE A 30 -1.10 6.54 -9.75
C PHE A 30 -0.03 6.35 -10.84
N PHE A 31 0.48 5.13 -10.97
CA PHE A 31 1.56 4.80 -11.89
C PHE A 31 1.12 4.70 -13.37
N GLU A 32 -0.18 4.58 -13.64
CA GLU A 32 -0.76 4.79 -14.98
C GLU A 32 -0.47 6.20 -15.52
N ARG A 33 -0.38 7.20 -14.63
CA ARG A 33 -0.18 8.62 -15.02
C ARG A 33 1.26 9.08 -14.82
N VAL A 34 1.97 8.48 -13.87
CA VAL A 34 3.35 8.82 -13.53
C VAL A 34 4.16 7.54 -13.65
N SER A 35 5.01 7.41 -14.67
CA SER A 35 5.87 6.23 -14.78
C SER A 35 6.73 6.09 -13.53
N ILE A 36 6.80 4.87 -13.00
CA ILE A 36 7.63 4.55 -11.84
C ILE A 36 9.12 4.80 -12.11
N ASP A 37 9.55 4.64 -13.37
CA ASP A 37 10.91 4.89 -13.82
C ASP A 37 11.30 6.38 -13.78
N ASN A 38 10.32 7.28 -13.65
CA ASN A 38 10.53 8.72 -13.54
C ASN A 38 10.66 9.19 -12.08
N ILE A 39 10.65 8.28 -11.11
CA ILE A 39 10.76 8.62 -9.70
C ILE A 39 12.18 8.34 -9.22
N GLU A 40 12.88 9.40 -8.80
CA GLU A 40 14.28 9.33 -8.34
C GLU A 40 14.44 8.51 -7.05
N PHE A 41 13.40 8.48 -6.20
CA PHE A 41 13.42 7.74 -4.96
C PHE A 41 12.05 7.17 -4.59
N ILE A 42 12.02 5.88 -4.30
CA ILE A 42 10.87 5.17 -3.71
C ILE A 42 11.38 4.46 -2.46
N GLY A 43 10.74 4.75 -1.33
CA GLY A 43 11.03 4.13 -0.04
C GLY A 43 9.93 3.16 0.39
N SER A 44 10.28 2.23 1.27
CA SER A 44 9.36 1.23 1.81
C SER A 44 9.36 1.23 3.33
N VAL A 45 8.17 1.08 3.92
CA VAL A 45 8.03 0.93 5.38
C VAL A 45 8.72 -0.32 5.90
N HIS A 46 8.84 -1.38 5.09
CA HIS A 46 9.54 -2.62 5.45
C HIS A 46 11.06 -2.45 5.48
N ARG A 47 11.58 -1.45 4.76
CA ARG A 47 13.02 -1.15 4.66
C ARG A 47 13.32 0.27 5.15
N TYR A 48 12.48 0.80 6.04
CA TYR A 48 12.44 2.22 6.41
C TYR A 48 13.82 2.81 6.72
N GLN A 49 14.57 2.18 7.64
CA GLN A 49 15.91 2.65 8.01
C GLN A 49 16.87 2.70 6.81
N LYS A 50 16.94 1.63 6.01
CA LYS A 50 17.84 1.54 4.85
C LYS A 50 17.49 2.55 3.77
N ASP A 51 16.19 2.72 3.51
CA ASP A 51 15.72 3.69 2.51
C ASP A 51 15.91 5.13 2.99
N LEU A 52 15.81 5.40 4.29
CA LEU A 52 16.08 6.71 4.87
C LEU A 52 17.57 7.08 4.80
N GLU A 53 18.46 6.13 5.09
CA GLU A 53 19.90 6.30 4.92
C GLU A 53 20.28 6.59 3.46
N ARG A 54 19.68 5.84 2.51
CA ARG A 54 19.87 6.07 1.07
C ARG A 54 19.40 7.47 0.67
N LEU A 55 18.19 7.86 1.06
CA LEU A 55 17.65 9.19 0.77
C LEU A 55 18.52 10.31 1.34
N GLY A 56 19.01 10.15 2.58
CA GLY A 56 19.89 11.14 3.20
C GLY A 56 21.20 11.30 2.44
N LYS A 57 21.78 10.19 1.96
CA LYS A 57 22.96 10.23 1.09
C LYS A 57 22.68 10.94 -0.22
N ASP A 58 21.56 10.65 -0.88
CA ASP A 58 21.18 11.25 -2.16
C ASP A 58 20.93 12.77 -2.02
N MET A 59 20.39 13.21 -0.88
CA MET A 59 20.16 14.62 -0.59
C MET A 59 21.38 15.35 0.01
N GLY A 60 22.45 14.64 0.35
CA GLY A 60 23.62 15.21 1.02
C GLY A 60 23.36 15.70 2.45
N VAL A 61 22.30 15.20 3.10
CA VAL A 61 21.93 15.57 4.47
C VAL A 61 21.62 14.33 5.31
N PRO A 62 22.10 14.23 6.56
CA PRO A 62 21.73 13.12 7.42
C PRO A 62 20.25 13.21 7.79
N LEU A 63 19.51 12.13 7.56
CA LEU A 63 18.11 11.99 7.94
C LEU A 63 18.00 11.05 9.14
N SER A 64 17.24 11.46 10.15
CA SER A 64 17.01 10.67 11.36
C SER A 64 15.64 10.02 11.35
N GLU A 65 15.56 8.82 11.90
CA GLU A 65 14.29 8.11 12.05
C GLU A 65 13.32 8.89 12.94
N SER A 66 12.04 8.87 12.55
CA SER A 66 10.96 9.38 13.40
C SER A 66 9.88 8.31 13.52
N HIS A 67 9.80 7.71 14.71
CA HIS A 67 8.77 6.72 15.02
C HIS A 67 7.56 7.44 15.61
N LYS A 68 6.41 7.32 14.95
CA LYS A 68 5.13 7.70 15.53
C LYS A 68 4.52 6.48 16.21
N ASN A 69 4.17 6.61 17.49
CA ASN A 69 3.42 5.58 18.22
C ASN A 69 1.97 5.54 17.71
N ILE A 70 1.78 4.87 16.57
CA ILE A 70 0.46 4.57 16.03
C ILE A 70 0.01 3.25 16.67
N ARG A 71 -1.15 3.25 17.34
CA ARG A 71 -1.78 2.01 17.80
C ARG A 71 -2.23 1.22 16.57
N ASN A 72 -1.36 0.37 16.05
CA ASN A 72 -1.75 -0.63 15.06
C ASN A 72 -2.56 -1.71 15.78
N VAL A 73 -3.87 -1.61 15.70
CA VAL A 73 -4.73 -2.75 15.99
C VAL A 73 -4.51 -3.71 14.82
N SER A 74 -3.81 -4.81 15.08
CA SER A 74 -3.72 -5.95 14.17
C SER A 74 -5.15 -6.35 13.78
N GLN A 75 -5.60 -5.94 12.59
CA GLN A 75 -6.89 -6.36 12.07
C GLN A 75 -6.69 -7.69 11.37
N ASN A 76 -7.35 -8.72 11.88
CA ASN A 76 -7.37 -10.00 11.21
C ASN A 76 -8.30 -9.85 10.00
N VAL A 77 -7.74 -9.81 8.78
CA VAL A 77 -8.52 -9.66 7.56
C VAL A 77 -9.02 -11.04 7.13
N PRO A 78 -10.32 -11.35 7.27
CA PRO A 78 -10.85 -12.62 6.81
C PRO A 78 -10.68 -12.75 5.29
N ASN A 79 -10.48 -13.98 4.81
CA ASN A 79 -10.35 -14.29 3.38
C ASN A 79 -9.18 -13.59 2.65
N TYR A 80 -8.11 -13.22 3.36
CA TYR A 80 -6.93 -12.56 2.78
C TYR A 80 -6.42 -13.23 1.49
N GLU A 81 -6.21 -14.55 1.49
CA GLU A 81 -5.71 -15.28 0.30
C GLU A 81 -6.66 -15.15 -0.90
N THR A 82 -7.97 -15.15 -0.65
CA THR A 82 -8.99 -14.94 -1.69
C THR A 82 -8.94 -13.51 -2.22
N LEU A 83 -8.76 -12.51 -1.35
CA LEU A 83 -8.72 -11.10 -1.72
C LEU A 83 -7.43 -10.72 -2.46
N LYS A 84 -6.31 -11.37 -2.12
CA LYS A 84 -4.99 -11.12 -2.72
C LYS A 84 -5.00 -11.18 -4.25
N ARG A 85 -5.75 -12.12 -4.83
CA ARG A 85 -5.84 -12.26 -6.30
C ARG A 85 -6.48 -11.05 -7.00
N TYR A 86 -7.41 -10.36 -6.34
CA TYR A 86 -8.06 -9.17 -6.90
C TYR A 86 -7.16 -7.92 -6.82
N LEU A 87 -6.18 -7.96 -5.92
CA LEU A 87 -5.19 -6.90 -5.71
C LEU A 87 -3.84 -7.22 -6.35
N ARG A 88 -3.73 -8.25 -7.19
CA ARG A 88 -2.47 -8.73 -7.74
C ARG A 88 -1.67 -7.62 -8.43
N ASP A 89 -2.31 -6.82 -9.27
CA ASP A 89 -1.64 -5.72 -9.98
C ASP A 89 -1.02 -4.69 -9.02
N GLU A 90 -1.64 -4.46 -7.85
CA GLU A 90 -1.09 -3.57 -6.83
C GLU A 90 0.15 -4.22 -6.18
N TYR A 91 0.08 -5.51 -5.88
CA TYR A 91 1.21 -6.26 -5.33
C TYR A 91 2.39 -6.32 -6.31
N ASP A 92 2.14 -6.52 -7.61
CA ASP A 92 3.19 -6.60 -8.64
C ASP A 92 3.99 -5.28 -8.76
N ILE A 93 3.36 -4.13 -8.43
CA ILE A 93 4.03 -2.83 -8.35
C ILE A 93 4.90 -2.76 -7.08
N VAL A 94 4.34 -3.13 -5.93
CA VAL A 94 4.97 -2.89 -4.62
C VAL A 94 6.02 -3.95 -4.27
N GLU A 95 5.91 -5.18 -4.79
CA GLU A 95 6.80 -6.32 -4.47
C GLU A 95 8.28 -6.00 -4.67
N ARG A 96 8.62 -5.18 -5.69
CA ARG A 96 10.00 -4.77 -5.97
C ARG A 96 10.59 -3.88 -4.86
N TYR A 97 9.73 -3.29 -4.04
CA TYR A 97 10.08 -2.31 -3.02
C TYR A 97 9.89 -2.84 -1.59
N ILE A 98 9.33 -4.03 -1.40
CA ILE A 98 9.18 -4.66 -0.08
C ILE A 98 10.50 -5.29 0.39
#